data_AF-A0A6J4M754-F1
#
_entry.id   AF-A0A6J4M754-F1
#
_cell.length_a   1.000
_cell.length_b   1.000
_cell.length_c   1.000
_cell.angle_alpha   90.00
_cell.angle_beta   90.00
_cell.angle_gamma   90.00
#
_symmetry.space_group_name_H-M   'P 1'
#
loop_
_entity.id
_entity.type
_entity.pdbx_description
1 polymer ?
#
loop_
_entity_poly.entity_id
_entity_poly.type
_entity_poly.pdbx_seq_one_letter_code
_entity_poly.pdbx_strand_id
1 'polypeptide(L)'
;DHRHDPGTDERFGERPRQQRTGQPNTRVLPEGSIEVSPRAIASLVAHAVSRSYGVVGMAPANLRDSVVQVLRKEDQFRGIDVHLSRDAITVDIYIVVAYGTRISEVAQQVIATVDYALKQSLGLPVAAINVHVQGVSAE
;
A
#
# COMPACT_ATOMS: atom_id res chain seq x y z
N ASP A 1 72.39 28.20 27.31
CA ASP A 1 72.10 27.97 28.73
C ASP A 1 70.67 27.44 28.83
N HIS A 2 70.48 26.28 29.48
CA HIS A 2 69.27 25.70 30.10
C HIS A 2 67.87 25.88 29.45
N ARG A 3 66.93 24.91 29.36
CA ARG A 3 66.78 23.47 29.68
C ARG A 3 65.36 23.09 29.18
N HIS A 4 65.20 21.83 28.75
CA HIS A 4 64.04 20.93 28.95
C HIS A 4 62.65 21.17 28.29
N ASP A 5 62.31 20.19 27.44
CA ASP A 5 61.02 19.54 27.08
C ASP A 5 60.14 19.13 28.31
N PRO A 6 58.97 18.42 28.22
CA PRO A 6 57.99 18.16 27.14
C PRO A 6 56.49 18.21 27.58
N GLY A 7 55.56 17.94 26.65
CA GLY A 7 54.19 17.43 26.90
C GLY A 7 53.06 18.45 26.60
N THR A 8 51.99 18.15 25.87
CA THR A 8 51.12 16.96 25.96
C THR A 8 50.27 16.77 24.70
N ASP A 9 50.05 15.48 24.41
CA ASP A 9 49.14 14.74 23.53
C ASP A 9 47.69 15.26 23.45
N GLU A 10 47.14 15.57 22.26
CA GLU A 10 45.68 15.51 21.95
C GLU A 10 45.39 15.21 20.45
N ARG A 11 45.52 13.92 20.13
CA ARG A 11 44.57 13.06 19.38
C ARG A 11 43.47 13.69 18.49
N PHE A 12 43.52 13.24 17.24
CA PHE A 12 42.40 12.70 16.44
C PHE A 12 41.16 13.60 16.21
N GLY A 13 41.21 14.38 15.13
CA GLY A 13 40.02 14.97 14.52
C GLY A 13 39.14 13.89 13.89
N GLU A 14 38.16 13.40 14.64
CA GLU A 14 37.08 12.56 14.13
C GLU A 14 36.18 13.37 13.19
N ARG A 15 36.03 12.87 11.96
CA ARG A 15 35.06 13.40 10.98
C ARG A 15 33.65 13.14 11.51
N PRO A 16 32.72 14.12 11.53
CA PRO A 16 31.35 13.83 11.91
C PRO A 16 30.70 12.92 10.86
N ARG A 17 30.49 11.66 11.24
CA ARG A 17 29.60 10.74 10.55
C ARG A 17 28.21 11.35 10.62
N GLN A 18 27.71 11.86 9.50
CA GLN A 18 26.32 12.29 9.36
C GLN A 18 25.43 11.12 9.75
N GLN A 19 24.82 11.21 10.93
CA GLN A 19 23.75 10.32 11.35
C GLN A 19 22.59 10.55 10.37
N ARG A 20 22.35 9.57 9.51
CA ARG A 20 21.09 9.44 8.80
C ARG A 20 20.03 9.08 9.84
N THR A 21 19.50 10.09 10.52
CA THR A 21 18.33 9.93 11.38
C THR A 21 17.16 9.59 10.46
N GLY A 22 16.79 8.32 10.41
CA GLY A 22 15.51 7.90 9.85
C GLY A 22 14.42 8.57 10.66
N GLN A 23 13.79 9.62 10.09
CA GLN A 23 12.61 10.20 10.68
C GLN A 23 11.49 9.15 10.64
N PRO A 24 10.89 8.78 11.77
CA PRO A 24 9.64 8.03 11.75
C PRO A 24 8.56 8.93 11.12
N ASN A 25 7.74 8.36 10.24
CA ASN A 25 6.68 9.05 9.48
C ASN A 25 5.50 9.53 10.38
N THR A 26 5.77 10.03 11.58
CA THR A 26 4.74 10.45 12.52
C THR A 26 4.35 11.89 12.24
N ARG A 27 3.37 12.06 11.35
CA ARG A 27 2.69 13.34 11.16
C ARG A 27 1.86 13.63 12.42
N VAL A 28 2.15 14.72 13.11
CA VAL A 28 1.34 15.19 14.24
C VAL A 28 0.07 15.80 13.66
N LEU A 29 -1.06 15.14 13.89
CA LEU A 29 -2.38 15.61 13.50
C LEU A 29 -2.98 16.46 14.64
N PRO A 30 -3.80 17.47 14.35
CA PRO A 30 -4.56 18.19 15.38
C PRO A 30 -5.39 17.19 16.19
N GLU A 31 -5.42 17.39 17.51
CA GLU A 31 -6.03 16.46 18.47
C GLU A 31 -7.48 16.15 18.05
N GLY A 32 -7.76 14.86 17.81
CA GLY A 32 -9.07 14.37 17.41
C GLY A 32 -9.31 14.12 15.91
N SER A 33 -8.29 14.21 15.04
CA SER A 33 -8.42 13.85 13.62
C SER A 33 -7.87 12.45 13.30
N ILE A 34 -8.62 11.66 12.51
CA ILE A 34 -8.25 10.33 12.04
C ILE A 34 -8.01 10.42 10.52
N GLU A 35 -6.76 10.29 10.08
CA GLU A 35 -6.40 10.23 8.65
C GLU A 35 -6.07 8.78 8.29
N VAL A 36 -6.80 8.21 7.31
CA VAL A 36 -6.52 6.86 6.81
C VAL A 36 -5.83 6.98 5.46
N SER A 37 -4.59 6.48 5.38
CA SER A 37 -3.84 6.51 4.13
C SER A 37 -4.54 5.67 3.03
N PRO A 38 -4.50 6.09 1.75
CA PRO A 38 -5.03 5.29 0.64
C PRO A 38 -4.42 3.88 0.59
N ARG A 39 -3.16 3.76 1.00
CA ARG A 39 -2.44 2.49 1.10
C ARG A 39 -3.04 1.54 2.14
N ALA A 40 -3.50 2.06 3.28
CA ALA A 40 -4.18 1.27 4.31
C ALA A 40 -5.54 0.76 3.80
N ILE A 41 -6.28 1.60 3.06
CA ILE A 41 -7.53 1.21 2.39
C ILE A 41 -7.26 0.12 1.36
N ALA A 42 -6.24 0.29 0.51
CA ALA A 42 -5.85 -0.72 -0.48
C ALA A 42 -5.47 -2.06 0.19
N SER A 43 -4.81 -2.03 1.35
CA SER A 43 -4.49 -3.22 2.14
C SER A 43 -5.74 -3.96 2.63
N LEU A 44 -6.70 -3.20 3.14
CA LEU A 44 -7.97 -3.73 3.61
C LEU A 44 -8.76 -4.38 2.46
N VAL A 45 -8.82 -3.71 1.31
CA VAL A 45 -9.46 -4.23 0.10
C VAL A 45 -8.75 -5.49 -0.38
N ALA A 46 -7.42 -5.50 -0.45
CA ALA A 46 -6.64 -6.67 -0.86
C ALA A 46 -6.93 -7.90 0.02
N HIS A 47 -7.03 -7.67 1.33
CA HIS A 47 -7.36 -8.72 2.30
C HIS A 47 -8.81 -9.21 2.17
N ALA A 48 -9.74 -8.33 1.83
CA ALA A 48 -11.12 -8.70 1.56
C ALA A 48 -11.24 -9.54 0.28
N VAL A 49 -10.62 -9.08 -0.81
CA VAL A 49 -10.59 -9.75 -2.13
C VAL A 49 -9.91 -11.11 -2.06
N SER A 50 -8.83 -11.24 -1.29
CA SER A 50 -8.13 -12.53 -1.13
C SER A 50 -8.97 -13.61 -0.43
N ARG A 51 -10.07 -13.23 0.22
CA ARG A 51 -11.04 -14.14 0.84
C ARG A 51 -12.28 -14.37 -0.01
N SER A 52 -12.36 -13.73 -1.17
CA SER A 52 -13.45 -13.90 -2.12
C SER A 52 -13.32 -15.20 -2.90
N TYR A 53 -14.42 -15.95 -2.99
CA TYR A 53 -14.45 -17.20 -3.73
C TYR A 53 -14.27 -16.95 -5.23
N GLY A 54 -13.43 -17.78 -5.86
CA GLY A 54 -13.18 -17.72 -7.31
C GLY A 54 -12.16 -16.68 -7.74
N VAL A 55 -11.52 -15.95 -6.82
CA VAL A 55 -10.38 -15.08 -7.10
C VAL A 55 -9.09 -15.88 -6.89
N VAL A 56 -8.26 -15.99 -7.94
CA VAL A 56 -6.96 -16.70 -7.87
C VAL A 56 -5.78 -15.73 -7.73
N GLY A 57 -5.99 -14.46 -8.06
CA GLY A 57 -4.97 -13.44 -7.94
C GLY A 57 -5.47 -12.05 -8.30
N MET A 58 -4.59 -11.07 -8.08
CA MET A 58 -4.79 -9.66 -8.46
C MET A 58 -3.70 -9.26 -9.46
N ALA A 59 -4.04 -8.39 -10.41
CA ALA A 59 -3.12 -7.96 -11.47
C ALA A 59 -3.13 -6.44 -11.63
N PRO A 60 -2.01 -5.78 -11.98
CA PRO A 60 -1.99 -4.34 -12.16
C PRO A 60 -2.93 -3.90 -13.31
N ALA A 61 -3.49 -2.69 -13.18
CA ALA A 61 -4.34 -2.06 -14.19
C ALA A 61 -3.66 -1.98 -15.56
N ASN A 62 -2.37 -1.62 -15.56
CA ASN A 62 -1.56 -1.51 -16.77
C ASN A 62 -0.58 -2.69 -16.87
N LEU A 63 -0.87 -3.66 -17.75
CA LEU A 63 0.08 -4.74 -18.04
C LEU A 63 1.37 -4.23 -18.72
N ARG A 64 1.30 -3.08 -19.43
CA ARG A 64 2.42 -2.48 -20.19
C ARG A 64 3.49 -1.78 -19.34
N ASP A 65 3.18 -1.37 -18.10
CA ASP A 65 4.14 -0.70 -17.20
C ASP A 65 5.14 -1.67 -16.52
N SER A 66 5.00 -2.97 -16.78
CA SER A 66 5.79 -4.03 -16.13
C SER A 66 7.30 -3.95 -16.42
N VAL A 67 7.72 -3.26 -17.49
CA VAL A 67 9.14 -3.10 -17.84
C VAL A 67 9.79 -1.89 -17.14
N VAL A 68 9.01 -0.89 -16.70
CA VAL A 68 9.54 0.37 -16.13
C VAL A 68 9.50 0.37 -14.59
N GLN A 69 8.64 -0.44 -13.96
CA GLN A 69 8.44 -0.44 -12.49
C GLN A 69 9.26 -1.47 -11.71
N VAL A 70 10.42 -1.92 -12.21
CA VAL A 70 11.24 -2.97 -11.57
C VAL A 70 11.84 -2.55 -10.21
N LEU A 71 11.71 -1.30 -9.74
CA LEU A 71 12.40 -0.85 -8.51
C LEU A 71 11.53 -0.06 -7.52
N ARG A 72 10.29 -0.49 -7.27
CA ARG A 72 9.60 -0.13 -6.02
C ARG A 72 9.06 -1.37 -5.34
N LYS A 73 9.86 -1.89 -4.40
CA LYS A 73 9.54 -2.97 -3.46
C LYS A 73 8.39 -2.60 -2.50
N GLU A 74 7.81 -1.42 -2.67
CA GLU A 74 6.78 -0.83 -1.85
C GLU A 74 5.36 -1.05 -2.42
N ASP A 75 5.19 -1.42 -3.69
CA ASP A 75 3.86 -1.57 -4.30
C ASP A 75 3.29 -2.98 -4.11
N GLN A 76 3.03 -3.35 -2.85
CA GLN A 76 2.42 -4.63 -2.47
C GLN A 76 0.92 -4.74 -2.85
N PHE A 77 0.30 -3.67 -3.35
CA PHE A 77 -1.12 -3.61 -3.73
C PHE A 77 -1.33 -3.54 -5.24
N ARG A 78 -0.58 -4.35 -6.00
CA ARG A 78 -0.76 -4.40 -7.46
C ARG A 78 -2.18 -4.87 -7.78
N GLY A 79 -2.94 -4.03 -8.48
CA GLY A 79 -4.30 -4.33 -8.90
C GLY A 79 -5.41 -3.74 -8.02
N ILE A 80 -5.10 -2.82 -7.10
CA ILE A 80 -6.11 -2.04 -6.40
C ILE A 80 -5.72 -0.56 -6.50
N ASP A 81 -6.63 0.24 -7.04
CA ASP A 81 -6.53 1.70 -7.06
C ASP A 81 -7.62 2.29 -6.16
N VAL A 82 -7.25 3.28 -5.36
CA VAL A 82 -8.12 3.89 -4.34
C VAL A 82 -8.16 5.39 -4.55
N HIS A 83 -9.36 5.89 -4.84
CA HIS A 83 -9.64 7.30 -5.02
C HIS A 83 -10.50 7.80 -3.87
N LEU A 84 -10.01 8.80 -3.13
CA LEU A 84 -10.78 9.50 -2.11
C LEU A 84 -11.23 10.85 -2.65
N SER A 85 -12.53 11.12 -2.58
CA SER A 85 -13.10 12.41 -3.00
C SER A 85 -14.16 12.88 -2.02
N ARG A 86 -13.95 14.05 -1.41
CA ARG A 86 -14.93 14.80 -0.60
C ARG A 86 -15.76 13.94 0.37
N ASP A 87 -15.12 12.97 1.05
CA ASP A 87 -15.71 12.02 2.02
C ASP A 87 -16.26 10.69 1.47
N ALA A 88 -16.10 10.40 0.18
CA ALA A 88 -16.47 9.12 -0.40
C ALA A 88 -15.25 8.36 -0.96
N ILE A 89 -15.31 7.02 -0.84
CA ILE A 89 -14.28 6.10 -1.33
C ILE A 89 -14.74 5.50 -2.65
N THR A 90 -13.88 5.56 -3.68
CA THR A 90 -14.01 4.79 -4.91
C THR A 90 -12.84 3.82 -5.02
N VAL A 91 -13.12 2.56 -5.36
CA VAL A 91 -12.11 1.51 -5.45
C VAL A 91 -12.21 0.80 -6.79
N ASP A 92 -11.10 0.73 -7.51
CA ASP A 92 -10.95 -0.07 -8.73
C ASP A 92 -10.10 -1.30 -8.43
N ILE A 93 -10.66 -2.48 -8.67
CA ILE A 93 -10.07 -3.77 -8.31
C ILE A 93 -9.87 -4.59 -9.57
N TYR A 94 -8.64 -5.07 -9.78
CA TYR A 94 -8.23 -5.82 -10.96
C TYR A 94 -7.87 -7.25 -10.55
N ILE A 95 -8.74 -8.20 -10.93
CA ILE A 95 -8.67 -9.59 -10.49
C ILE A 95 -8.44 -10.56 -11.65
N VAL A 96 -7.85 -11.70 -11.32
CA VAL A 96 -7.85 -12.91 -12.14
C VAL A 96 -8.74 -13.93 -11.46
N VAL A 97 -9.65 -14.53 -12.22
CA VAL A 97 -10.64 -15.46 -11.68
C VAL A 97 -10.35 -16.91 -12.09
N ALA A 98 -10.81 -17.86 -11.29
CA ALA A 98 -10.69 -19.29 -11.57
C ALA A 98 -11.54 -19.69 -12.78
N TYR A 99 -10.99 -20.55 -13.65
CA TYR A 99 -11.73 -21.16 -14.74
C TYR A 99 -12.92 -21.99 -14.22
N GLY A 100 -14.01 -22.02 -14.99
CA GLY A 100 -15.22 -22.76 -14.62
C GLY A 100 -16.13 -22.05 -13.60
N THR A 101 -15.79 -20.82 -13.17
CA THR A 101 -16.64 -19.99 -12.32
C THR A 101 -17.45 -18.98 -13.14
N ARG A 102 -18.64 -18.60 -12.63
CA ARG A 102 -19.43 -17.52 -13.21
C ARG A 102 -18.83 -16.18 -12.81
N ILE A 103 -18.20 -15.49 -13.76
CA ILE A 103 -17.55 -14.18 -13.53
C ILE A 103 -18.48 -13.18 -12.81
N SER A 104 -19.76 -13.15 -13.18
CA SER A 104 -20.75 -12.27 -12.56
C SER A 104 -20.95 -12.56 -11.07
N GLU A 105 -20.94 -13.83 -10.67
CA GLU A 105 -21.10 -14.22 -9.26
C GLU A 105 -19.84 -13.86 -8.47
N VAL A 106 -18.65 -14.13 -9.03
CA VAL A 106 -17.37 -13.76 -8.40
C VAL A 106 -17.28 -12.24 -8.22
N ALA A 107 -17.60 -11.45 -9.25
CA ALA A 107 -17.57 -9.99 -9.17
C ALA A 107 -18.56 -9.44 -8.13
N GLN A 108 -19.79 -9.96 -8.09
CA GLN A 108 -20.78 -9.57 -7.08
C GLN A 108 -20.31 -9.92 -5.66
N GLN A 109 -19.71 -11.09 -5.47
CA GLN A 109 -19.19 -11.52 -4.19
C GLN A 109 -18.02 -10.63 -3.73
N VAL A 110 -17.12 -10.26 -4.66
CA VAL A 110 -16.02 -9.32 -4.39
C VAL A 110 -16.57 -7.96 -3.97
N ILE A 111 -17.51 -7.40 -4.72
CA ILE A 111 -18.16 -6.12 -4.40
C ILE A 111 -18.77 -6.15 -3.01
N ALA A 112 -19.56 -7.17 -2.70
CA ALA A 112 -20.23 -7.30 -1.40
C ALA A 112 -19.23 -7.41 -0.24
N THR A 113 -18.16 -8.19 -0.42
CA THR A 113 -17.14 -8.41 0.62
C THR A 113 -16.34 -7.14 0.89
N VAL A 114 -15.97 -6.42 -0.17
CA VAL A 114 -15.21 -5.17 -0.07
C VAL A 114 -16.07 -4.05 0.51
N ASP A 115 -17.31 -3.89 0.05
CA ASP A 115 -18.26 -2.92 0.58
C ASP A 115 -18.46 -3.11 2.09
N TYR A 116 -18.68 -4.35 2.52
CA TYR A 116 -18.79 -4.69 3.93
C TYR A 116 -17.52 -4.33 4.72
N ALA A 117 -16.34 -4.70 4.22
CA ALA A 117 -15.07 -4.44 4.89
C ALA A 117 -14.79 -2.93 5.05
N LEU A 118 -15.05 -2.14 4.01
CA LEU A 118 -14.85 -0.69 4.02
C LEU A 118 -15.83 -0.01 4.99
N LYS A 119 -17.12 -0.37 4.94
CA LYS A 119 -18.13 0.18 5.85
C LYS A 119 -17.82 -0.12 7.31
N GLN A 120 -17.42 -1.35 7.63
CA GLN A 120 -17.10 -1.76 8.99
C GLN A 120 -15.81 -1.11 9.53
N SER A 121 -14.80 -0.92 8.67
CA SER A 121 -13.49 -0.44 9.13
C SER A 121 -13.38 1.09 9.14
N LEU A 122 -14.07 1.78 8.23
CA LEU A 122 -13.88 3.21 7.99
C LEU A 122 -15.13 4.05 8.29
N GLY A 123 -16.33 3.45 8.29
CA GLY A 123 -17.59 4.19 8.53
C GLY A 123 -17.90 5.27 7.49
N LEU A 124 -17.14 5.34 6.40
CA LEU A 124 -17.31 6.30 5.30
C LEU A 124 -18.19 5.72 4.19
N PRO A 125 -18.94 6.58 3.45
CA PRO A 125 -19.69 6.14 2.30
C PRO A 125 -18.76 5.64 1.18
N VAL A 126 -19.12 4.51 0.59
CA VAL A 126 -18.47 3.97 -0.61
C VAL A 126 -19.27 4.45 -1.81
N ALA A 127 -18.65 5.25 -2.68
CA ALA A 127 -19.30 5.79 -3.88
C ALA A 127 -19.42 4.73 -4.97
N ALA A 128 -18.33 3.98 -5.21
CA ALA A 128 -18.29 2.93 -6.22
C ALA A 128 -17.22 1.89 -5.92
N ILE A 129 -17.50 0.65 -6.31
CA ILE A 129 -16.53 -0.45 -6.34
C ILE A 129 -16.58 -1.03 -7.75
N ASN A 130 -15.51 -0.83 -8.49
CA ASN A 130 -15.38 -1.32 -9.87
C ASN A 130 -14.50 -2.57 -9.86
N VAL A 131 -14.99 -3.65 -10.46
CA VAL A 131 -14.25 -4.90 -10.58
C VAL A 131 -13.92 -5.16 -12.04
N HIS A 132 -12.64 -5.19 -12.34
CA HIS A 132 -12.06 -5.45 -13.65
C HIS A 132 -11.48 -6.87 -13.66
N VAL A 133 -12.01 -7.73 -14.54
CA VAL A 133 -11.49 -9.07 -14.72
C VAL A 133 -10.44 -9.05 -15.82
N GLN A 134 -9.18 -9.23 -15.42
CA GLN A 134 -8.03 -9.17 -16.33
C GLN A 134 -7.78 -10.50 -17.05
N GLY A 135 -8.31 -11.60 -16.52
CA GLY A 135 -8.16 -12.92 -17.13
C GLY A 135 -8.81 -14.03 -16.33
N VAL A 136 -8.76 -15.22 -16.91
CA VAL A 136 -9.16 -16.48 -16.29
C VAL A 136 -7.95 -17.40 -16.21
N SER A 137 -7.79 -18.13 -15.10
CA SER A 137 -6.75 -19.14 -14.94
C SER A 137 -7.38 -20.49 -14.65
N ALA A 138 -7.03 -21.50 -15.44
CA ALA A 138 -7.09 -22.87 -14.99
C ALA A 138 -5.80 -23.10 -14.20
N GLU A 139 -5.90 -23.52 -12.95
CA GLU A 139 -4.72 -24.06 -12.25
C GLU A 139 -4.19 -25.31 -12.99
#